data_AF-A0A2N3DAD0-F1
#
_entry.id   AF-A0A2N3DAD0-F1
#
_cell.length_a   1.000
_cell.length_b   1.000
_cell.length_c   1.000
_cell.angle_alpha   90.00
_cell.angle_beta   90.00
_cell.angle_gamma   90.00
#
_symmetry.space_group_name_H-M   'P 1'
#
loop_
_entity.id
_entity.type
_entity.pdbx_description
1 polymer ?
#
loop_
_entity_poly.entity_id
_entity_poly.type
_entity_poly.pdbx_seq_one_letter_code
_entity_poly.pdbx_strand_id
1 'polypeptide(L)'
;MTLDYSDAPTWHRAGDVYASLLRQLQPPVADDPMIWGRFAAVITDVSGVDPQSITPDSPLICDDQLWRGMGRTSAMLWVLLIAGVALTAMLVLLLR
;
A
#
# COMPACT_ATOMS: atom_id res chain seq x y z
N MET A 1 -19.05 -0.82 -11.35
CA MET A 1 -19.29 -0.50 -9.93
C MET A 1 -18.04 0.17 -9.41
N THR A 2 -18.17 1.35 -8.81
CA THR A 2 -17.06 2.05 -8.17
C THR A 2 -17.24 1.86 -6.67
N LEU A 3 -16.18 1.47 -5.98
CA LEU A 3 -16.21 1.33 -4.52
C LEU A 3 -16.29 2.73 -3.90
N ASP A 4 -17.19 2.95 -2.95
CA ASP A 4 -17.12 4.10 -2.05
C ASP A 4 -15.82 4.06 -1.22
N TYR A 5 -15.03 5.13 -1.30
CA TYR A 5 -13.75 5.30 -0.60
C TYR A 5 -13.87 6.25 0.61
N SER A 6 -15.09 6.67 0.98
CA SER A 6 -15.32 7.62 2.07
C SER A 6 -14.74 7.16 3.41
N ASP A 7 -14.71 5.85 3.66
CA ASP A 7 -14.14 5.22 4.85
C ASP A 7 -12.76 4.58 4.63
N ALA A 8 -12.15 4.77 3.45
CA ALA A 8 -10.86 4.21 3.09
C ALA A 8 -9.71 4.48 4.09
N PRO A 9 -9.62 5.65 4.76
CA PRO A 9 -8.60 5.89 5.80
C PRO A 9 -8.68 4.92 6.99
N THR A 10 -9.78 4.18 7.15
CA THR A 10 -9.96 3.20 8.24
C THR A 10 -9.66 1.77 7.80
N TRP A 11 -9.38 1.54 6.52
CA TRP A 11 -9.14 0.19 5.99
C TRP A 11 -7.72 -0.25 6.26
N HIS A 12 -7.58 -1.26 7.12
CA HIS A 12 -6.30 -1.88 7.44
C HIS A 12 -6.25 -3.34 6.97
N ARG A 13 -7.41 -3.98 6.83
CA ARG A 13 -7.57 -5.40 6.52
C ARG A 13 -8.43 -5.61 5.28
N ALA A 14 -8.27 -6.75 4.62
CA ALA A 14 -9.10 -7.15 3.49
C ALA A 14 -10.60 -7.15 3.84
N GLY A 15 -10.94 -7.51 5.09
CA GLY A 15 -12.30 -7.46 5.62
C GLY A 15 -12.91 -6.05 5.67
N ASP A 16 -12.11 -5.00 5.85
CA ASP A 16 -12.61 -3.62 5.92
C ASP A 16 -13.12 -3.15 4.55
N VAL A 17 -12.35 -3.47 3.49
CA VAL A 17 -12.74 -3.21 2.09
C VAL A 17 -13.95 -4.06 1.71
N TYR A 18 -13.96 -5.33 2.12
CA TYR A 18 -15.09 -6.23 1.90
C TYR A 18 -16.38 -5.72 2.56
N ALA A 19 -16.30 -5.21 3.79
CA ALA A 19 -17.43 -4.62 4.49
C ALA A 19 -17.94 -3.33 3.81
N SER A 20 -17.05 -2.53 3.22
CA SER A 20 -17.44 -1.37 2.42
C SER A 20 -18.11 -1.77 1.09
N LEU A 21 -17.65 -2.85 0.46
CA LEU A 21 -18.30 -3.44 -0.72
C LEU A 21 -19.71 -3.94 -0.39
N LEU A 22 -19.87 -4.71 0.70
CA LEU A 22 -21.16 -5.26 1.12
C LEU A 22 -22.20 -4.16 1.38
N ARG A 23 -21.80 -3.01 1.94
CA ARG A 23 -22.69 -1.85 2.16
C ARG A 23 -23.28 -1.27 0.88
N GLN A 24 -22.64 -1.50 -0.27
CA GLN A 24 -23.08 -1.00 -1.57
C GLN A 24 -23.85 -2.07 -2.38
N LEU A 25 -23.85 -3.32 -1.93
CA LEU A 25 -24.57 -4.41 -2.57
C LEU A 25 -26.02 -4.46 -2.07
N GLN A 26 -26.95 -4.81 -2.96
CA GLN A 26 -28.33 -5.08 -2.56
C GLN A 26 -28.38 -6.38 -1.72
N PRO A 27 -29.30 -6.50 -0.74
CA PRO A 27 -29.35 -7.63 0.19
C PRO A 27 -29.27 -9.03 -0.46
N PRO A 28 -30.00 -9.35 -1.54
CA PRO A 28 -29.93 -10.70 -2.13
C PRO A 28 -28.59 -11.03 -2.78
N VAL A 29 -27.74 -10.03 -3.04
CA VAL A 29 -26.37 -10.22 -3.53
C VAL A 29 -25.37 -10.19 -2.38
N ALA A 30 -25.60 -9.38 -1.33
CA ALA A 30 -24.73 -9.31 -0.16
C ALA A 30 -24.69 -10.64 0.64
N ASP A 31 -25.79 -11.40 0.63
CA ASP A 31 -25.90 -12.69 1.33
C ASP A 31 -25.34 -13.88 0.51
N ASP A 32 -24.85 -13.66 -0.72
CA ASP A 32 -24.25 -14.73 -1.53
C ASP A 32 -22.88 -15.14 -0.95
N PRO A 33 -22.71 -16.41 -0.49
CA PRO A 33 -21.46 -16.88 0.08
C PRO A 33 -20.29 -16.90 -0.91
N MET A 34 -20.54 -16.78 -2.22
CA MET A 34 -19.50 -16.69 -3.23
C MET A 34 -18.88 -15.29 -3.38
N ILE A 35 -19.49 -14.25 -2.78
CA ILE A 35 -19.02 -12.86 -2.94
C ILE A 35 -17.62 -12.66 -2.38
N TRP A 36 -17.31 -13.32 -1.26
CA TRP A 36 -15.94 -13.33 -0.74
C TRP A 36 -14.94 -13.88 -1.75
N GLY A 37 -15.24 -15.02 -2.38
CA GLY A 37 -14.35 -15.64 -3.37
C GLY A 37 -14.11 -14.75 -4.60
N ARG A 38 -15.15 -14.05 -5.06
CA ARG A 38 -15.04 -13.08 -6.16
C ARG A 38 -14.24 -11.84 -5.76
N PHE A 39 -14.48 -11.32 -4.56
CA PHE A 39 -13.71 -10.21 -4.00
C PHE A 39 -12.23 -10.57 -3.86
N ALA A 40 -11.92 -11.73 -3.28
CA ALA A 40 -10.57 -12.23 -3.10
C ALA A 40 -9.83 -12.36 -4.43
N ALA A 41 -10.49 -12.90 -5.47
CA ALA A 41 -9.90 -12.99 -6.80
C ALA A 41 -9.57 -11.61 -7.40
N VAL A 42 -10.45 -10.61 -7.22
CA VAL A 42 -10.24 -9.27 -7.76
C VAL A 42 -9.12 -8.53 -7.02
N ILE A 43 -9.08 -8.61 -5.68
CA ILE A 43 -8.07 -7.88 -4.90
C ILE A 43 -6.67 -8.46 -5.07
N THR A 44 -6.55 -9.75 -5.40
CA THR A 44 -5.23 -10.38 -5.64
C THR A 44 -4.78 -10.41 -7.07
N ASP A 45 -5.65 -10.14 -8.05
CA ASP A 45 -5.26 -9.99 -9.44
C ASP A 45 -4.12 -8.97 -9.61
N VAL A 46 -4.16 -7.91 -8.81
CA VAL A 46 -3.15 -6.84 -8.83
C VAL A 46 -1.90 -7.20 -8.02
N SER A 47 -2.02 -7.95 -6.92
CA SER A 47 -0.92 -8.24 -6.00
C SER A 47 -0.19 -9.55 -6.30
N GLY A 48 -0.76 -10.43 -7.13
CA GLY A 48 -0.21 -11.75 -7.46
C GLY A 48 -0.28 -12.77 -6.30
N VAL A 49 -0.98 -12.42 -5.22
CA VAL A 49 -1.19 -13.30 -4.07
C VAL A 49 -2.21 -14.38 -4.41
N ASP A 50 -2.09 -15.58 -3.84
CA ASP A 50 -3.11 -16.63 -4.02
C ASP A 50 -4.45 -16.18 -3.38
N PRO A 51 -5.56 -16.09 -4.15
CA PRO A 51 -6.87 -15.73 -3.62
C PRO A 51 -7.36 -16.64 -2.48
N GLN A 52 -6.89 -17.89 -2.40
CA GLN A 52 -7.26 -18.81 -1.33
C GLN A 52 -6.48 -18.57 -0.02
N SER A 53 -5.40 -17.80 -0.08
CA SER A 53 -4.54 -17.51 1.08
C SER A 53 -4.99 -16.31 1.90
N ILE A 54 -5.91 -15.49 1.37
CA ILE A 54 -6.40 -14.28 2.01
C ILE A 54 -7.60 -14.59 2.91
N THR A 55 -7.59 -14.02 4.10
CA THR A 55 -8.69 -14.04 5.05
C THR A 55 -9.19 -12.61 5.31
N PRO A 56 -10.37 -12.43 5.92
CA PRO A 56 -10.84 -11.10 6.33
C PRO A 56 -9.85 -10.35 7.22
N ASP A 57 -9.02 -11.07 7.99
CA ASP A 57 -8.02 -10.51 8.88
C ASP A 57 -6.68 -10.19 8.20
N SER A 58 -6.49 -10.59 6.93
CA SER A 58 -5.26 -10.31 6.20
C SER A 58 -5.04 -8.80 6.05
N PRO A 59 -3.82 -8.29 6.33
CA PRO A 59 -3.51 -6.88 6.17
C PRO A 59 -3.54 -6.50 4.68
N LEU A 60 -4.06 -5.30 4.37
CA LEU A 60 -4.03 -4.75 3.01
C LEU A 60 -2.63 -4.36 2.56
N ILE A 61 -1.83 -3.86 3.51
CA ILE A 61 -0.44 -3.52 3.30
C ILE A 61 0.37 -4.44 4.19
N CYS A 62 1.11 -5.37 3.58
CA CYS A 62 2.19 -6.05 4.27
C CYS A 62 3.25 -4.99 4.56
N ASP A 63 3.24 -4.51 5.80
CA ASP A 63 4.14 -3.48 6.30
C ASP A 63 5.56 -4.05 6.53
N ASP A 64 5.97 -4.98 5.65
CA ASP A 64 7.26 -5.65 5.68
C ASP A 64 8.33 -4.57 5.68
N GLN A 65 9.02 -4.49 6.82
CA GLN A 65 10.13 -3.60 7.14
C GLN A 65 11.20 -3.49 6.04
N LEU A 66 11.23 -4.43 5.09
CA LEU A 66 12.09 -4.48 3.91
C LEU A 66 12.04 -3.21 3.06
N TRP A 67 10.85 -2.68 2.75
CA TRP A 67 10.74 -1.49 1.88
C TRP A 67 11.04 -0.18 2.62
N ARG A 68 10.65 -0.07 3.90
CA ARG A 68 11.00 1.09 4.74
C ARG A 68 12.52 1.23 4.95
N GLY A 69 13.25 0.11 5.00
CA GLY A 69 14.72 0.12 5.04
C GLY A 69 15.36 0.70 3.77
N MET A 70 14.81 0.37 2.60
CA MET A 70 15.34 0.81 1.30
C MET A 70 15.17 2.32 1.04
N GLY A 71 14.06 2.91 1.49
CA GLY A 71 13.86 4.36 1.40
C GLY A 71 14.89 5.15 2.23
N ARG A 72 15.22 4.65 3.43
CA ARG A 72 16.17 5.30 4.34
C ARG A 72 17.62 5.20 3.85
N THR A 73 18.02 4.08 3.25
CA THR A 73 19.37 3.94 2.67
C THR A 73 19.55 4.80 1.42
N SER A 74 18.52 4.89 0.56
CA SER A 74 18.53 5.77 -0.61
C SER A 74 18.64 7.25 -0.24
N ALA A 75 17.84 7.71 0.74
CA ALA A 75 17.89 9.10 1.21
C ALA A 75 19.26 9.48 1.78
N MET A 76 19.91 8.57 2.51
CA MET A 76 21.24 8.80 3.09
C MET A 76 22.32 9.00 2.03
N LEU A 77 22.25 8.26 0.91
CA LEU A 77 23.16 8.43 -0.22
C LEU A 77 22.99 9.79 -0.90
N TRP A 78 21.74 10.23 -1.09
CA TRP A 78 21.46 11.55 -1.67
C TRP A 78 21.95 12.70 -0.78
N VAL A 79 21.78 12.60 0.54
CA VAL A 79 22.26 13.62 1.48
C VAL A 79 23.78 13.74 1.44
N LEU A 80 24.52 12.63 1.40
CA LEU A 80 25.98 12.64 1.30
C LEU A 80 26.47 13.26 -0.02
N LEU A 81 25.82 12.91 -1.13
CA LEU A 81 26.14 13.49 -2.45
C LEU A 81 25.95 15.01 -2.46
N ILE A 82 24.80 15.49 -1.99
CA ILE A 82 24.49 16.93 -1.96
C ILE A 82 25.46 17.67 -1.02
N ALA A 83 25.72 17.12 0.16
CA ALA A 83 26.66 17.72 1.12
C ALA A 83 28.08 17.80 0.54
N GLY A 84 28.55 16.76 -0.15
CA GLY A 84 29.85 16.74 -0.82
C GLY A 84 29.97 17.79 -1.93
N VAL A 85 28.94 17.92 -2.77
CA VAL A 85 28.90 18.95 -3.83
C VAL A 85 28.90 20.36 -3.23
N ALA A 86 28.13 20.60 -2.16
CA ALA A 86 28.10 21.89 -1.49
C ALA A 86 29.47 22.26 -0.87
N LEU A 87 30.13 21.30 -0.19
CA LEU A 87 31.45 21.50 0.41
C LEU A 87 32.53 21.81 -0.64
N THR A 88 32.53 21.09 -1.76
CA THR A 88 33.48 21.33 -2.86
C THR A 88 33.25 22.67 -3.54
N ALA A 89 31.99 23.05 -3.79
CA ALA A 89 31.65 24.37 -4.34
C ALA A 89 32.07 25.51 -3.40
N MET A 90 31.84 25.35 -2.09
CA MET A 90 32.23 26.34 -1.08
C MET A 90 33.75 26.48 -0.98
N LEU A 91 34.50 25.37 -1.03
CA LEU A 91 35.97 25.41 -1.04
C LEU A 91 36.52 26.12 -2.29
N VAL A 92 35.96 25.83 -3.46
CA VAL A 92 36.36 26.49 -4.72
C VAL A 92 36.07 27.99 -4.68
N LEU A 93 34.95 28.41 -4.08
CA LEU A 93 34.62 29.83 -3.89
C LEU A 93 35.57 30.55 -2.92
N LEU A 94 36.03 29.88 -1.87
CA LEU A 94 36.95 30.46 -0.89
C LEU A 94 38.41 30.56 -1.40
N LEU A 95 38.76 29.75 -2.40
CA LEU A 95 40.09 29.74 -3.04
C LEU A 95 40.19 30.69 -4.25
N ARG A 96 39.10 31.39 -4.58
CA ARG A 96 38.99 32.28 -5.74
C ARG A 96 38.98 33.73 -5.31
#